data_AF-A0A2M8HE30-F1
#
_entry.id   AF-A0A2M8HE30-F1
#
_cell.length_a   1.000
_cell.length_b   1.000
_cell.length_c   1.000
_cell.angle_alpha   90.00
_cell.angle_beta   90.00
_cell.angle_gamma   90.00
#
_symmetry.space_group_name_H-M   'P 1'
#
loop_
_entity.id
_entity.type
_entity.pdbx_description
1 polymer ?
#
loop_
_entity_poly.entity_id
_entity_poly.type
_entity_poly.pdbx_seq_one_letter_code
_entity_poly.pdbx_strand_id
1 'polypeptide(L)'
;MNPATRTRHLNQWIQHQSGQDMSYPALHGFLCARLVGPVAPDWQAPLAGMLPDGHEPDAQTAAALSHLIDELEALADAGQLTLPSQCRLSTETPEQVFQQTHPLGQWSYGFSQGLAGWPTPTDLNDPLTQLRFSLAAELCLFRDLPMARMLHQAAGSDLPFMEFCKRQRQQMKTALNRLLTLEQSQAPVAAAPEQESEQTRQWQQWFEQAAACREPQKRLGWFEKIVADATPLFDDAFWQGTAGHGWGAEQARPLLAARAGSADCLLQLGQLAEARAEYQALLTLCVADEPGCRHPLSSLYVRQGDWAALRALLVRFDEASCWLRYNQALMVFAQDGEAAAAPHLAAAIRANPHVPACLLGQRKLPKQEPQHWQGGSRDEAVLYALQSKPAWFEHNALIWLRKSMVTKAN
;
A
#
# COMPACT_ATOMS: atom_id res chain seq x y z
N MET A 1 12.35 10.67 41.00
CA MET A 1 13.82 10.41 40.82
C MET A 1 14.31 11.28 39.66
N ASN A 2 15.47 11.92 39.72
CA ASN A 2 15.96 12.75 38.60
C ASN A 2 16.15 11.87 37.33
N PRO A 3 15.76 12.33 36.11
CA PRO A 3 15.92 11.58 34.87
C PRO A 3 17.28 10.93 34.65
N ALA A 4 18.39 11.62 34.97
CA ALA A 4 19.73 11.06 34.77
C ALA A 4 20.00 9.85 35.68
N THR A 5 19.57 9.93 36.94
CA THR A 5 19.70 8.84 37.92
C THR A 5 18.80 7.66 37.53
N ARG A 6 17.57 7.95 37.08
CA ARG A 6 16.62 6.95 36.58
C ARG A 6 17.19 6.18 35.39
N THR A 7 17.69 6.89 34.38
CA THR A 7 18.27 6.27 33.18
C THR A 7 19.47 5.38 33.52
N ARG A 8 20.36 5.82 34.42
CA ARG A 8 21.51 5.00 34.85
C ARG A 8 21.06 3.74 35.59
N HIS A 9 20.11 3.87 36.50
CA HIS A 9 19.53 2.74 37.25
C HIS A 9 18.90 1.71 36.31
N LEU A 10 18.02 2.17 35.41
CA LEU A 10 17.36 1.30 34.43
C LEU A 10 18.35 0.67 33.45
N ASN A 11 19.41 1.38 33.04
CA ASN A 11 20.44 0.82 32.17
C ASN A 11 21.21 -0.32 32.86
N GLN A 12 21.61 -0.14 34.12
CA GLN A 12 22.30 -1.20 34.89
C GLN A 12 21.39 -2.41 35.09
N TRP A 13 20.13 -2.17 35.41
CA TRP A 13 19.15 -3.22 35.60
C TRP A 13 18.92 -4.02 34.31
N ILE A 14 18.63 -3.37 33.18
CA ILE A 14 18.34 -4.09 31.93
C ILE A 14 19.58 -4.85 31.41
N GLN A 15 20.78 -4.30 31.58
CA GLN A 15 22.02 -4.99 31.26
C GLN A 15 22.22 -6.24 32.11
N HIS A 16 21.91 -6.17 33.40
CA HIS A 16 21.99 -7.34 34.27
C HIS A 16 20.98 -8.43 33.85
N GLN A 17 19.72 -8.07 33.65
CA GLN A 17 18.65 -9.03 33.34
C GLN A 17 18.78 -9.67 31.95
N SER A 18 19.34 -8.94 30.98
CA SER A 18 19.54 -9.45 29.62
C SER A 18 20.89 -10.14 29.41
N GLY A 19 21.70 -10.35 30.45
CA GLY A 19 23.05 -10.90 30.27
C GLY A 19 23.98 -10.01 29.45
N GLN A 20 23.79 -8.68 29.52
CA GLN A 20 24.45 -7.62 28.74
C GLN A 20 23.99 -7.46 27.28
N ASP A 21 22.96 -8.20 26.85
CA ASP A 21 22.47 -8.11 25.47
C ASP A 21 21.66 -6.84 25.19
N MET A 22 21.04 -6.25 26.23
CA MET A 22 20.20 -5.06 26.12
C MET A 22 20.70 -3.89 26.97
N SER A 23 20.45 -2.69 26.48
CA SER A 23 20.77 -1.42 27.14
C SER A 23 19.54 -0.53 27.26
N TYR A 24 19.65 0.62 27.94
CA TYR A 24 18.55 1.57 28.09
C TYR A 24 17.88 1.97 26.75
N PRO A 25 18.61 2.20 25.64
CA PRO A 25 17.98 2.40 24.33
C PRO A 25 17.00 1.31 23.92
N ALA A 26 17.31 0.03 24.17
CA ALA A 26 16.39 -1.07 23.86
C ALA A 26 15.13 -1.00 24.73
N LEU A 27 15.27 -0.76 26.03
CA LEU A 27 14.13 -0.53 26.92
C LEU A 27 13.26 0.65 26.45
N HIS A 28 13.89 1.77 26.09
CA HIS A 28 13.19 2.95 25.59
C HIS A 28 12.48 2.68 24.26
N GLY A 29 13.13 1.98 23.32
CA GLY A 29 12.53 1.62 22.04
C GLY A 29 11.31 0.70 22.23
N PHE A 30 11.43 -0.27 23.13
CA PHE A 30 10.35 -1.19 23.50
C PHE A 30 9.12 -0.44 24.06
N LEU A 31 9.32 0.44 25.04
CA LEU A 31 8.22 1.23 25.62
C LEU A 31 7.59 2.17 24.59
N CYS A 32 8.40 2.79 23.71
CA CYS A 32 7.89 3.58 22.59
C CYS A 32 7.01 2.75 21.66
N ALA A 33 7.41 1.53 21.29
CA ALA A 33 6.60 0.66 20.44
C ALA A 33 5.25 0.30 21.07
N ARG A 34 5.20 0.14 22.40
CA ARG A 34 3.93 -0.08 23.12
C ARG A 34 3.02 1.14 23.10
N LEU A 35 3.58 2.34 23.27
CA LEU A 35 2.85 3.60 23.23
C LEU A 35 2.24 3.90 21.86
N VAL A 36 2.99 3.64 20.80
CA VAL A 36 2.58 3.98 19.43
C VAL A 36 1.83 2.83 18.72
N GLY A 37 1.53 1.75 19.45
CA GLY A 37 0.77 0.62 18.93
C GLY A 37 -0.71 0.96 18.69
N PRO A 38 -1.43 0.11 17.95
CA PRO A 38 -2.85 0.34 17.62
C PRO A 38 -3.82 0.16 18.79
N VAL A 39 -3.33 -0.28 19.96
CA VAL A 39 -4.15 -0.50 21.17
C VAL A 39 -3.42 0.17 22.32
N ALA A 40 -4.19 0.79 23.22
CA ALA A 40 -3.64 1.41 24.41
C ALA A 40 -2.75 0.42 25.19
N PRO A 41 -1.55 0.84 25.62
CA PRO A 41 -0.63 -0.04 26.30
C PRO A 41 -1.17 -0.47 27.66
N ASP A 42 -1.11 -1.78 27.93
CA ASP A 42 -1.34 -2.31 29.27
C ASP A 42 -0.09 -2.18 30.15
N TRP A 43 -0.11 -1.20 31.06
CA TRP A 43 0.97 -0.94 32.01
C TRP A 43 0.94 -1.81 33.28
N GLN A 44 0.01 -2.75 33.42
CA GLN A 44 0.08 -3.74 34.50
C GLN A 44 1.30 -4.66 34.35
N ALA A 45 1.68 -4.96 33.11
CA ALA A 45 2.86 -5.75 32.77
C ALA A 45 3.71 -5.01 31.72
N PRO A 46 4.41 -3.92 32.09
CA PRO A 46 5.00 -2.97 31.14
C PRO A 46 6.08 -3.58 30.25
N LEU A 47 6.74 -4.66 30.70
CA LEU A 47 7.84 -5.34 30.00
C LEU A 47 7.47 -6.72 29.45
N ALA A 48 6.17 -7.06 29.40
CA ALA A 48 5.70 -8.35 28.90
C ALA A 48 6.23 -8.62 27.49
N GLY A 49 6.92 -9.75 27.30
CA GLY A 49 7.51 -10.16 26.02
C GLY A 49 8.89 -9.56 25.70
N MET A 50 9.45 -8.67 26.54
CA MET A 50 10.76 -8.07 26.31
C MET A 50 11.93 -8.99 26.75
N LEU A 51 11.77 -9.69 27.87
CA LEU A 51 12.80 -10.55 28.45
C LEU A 51 12.30 -12.01 28.48
N PRO A 52 13.18 -13.00 28.22
CA PRO A 52 12.80 -14.41 28.16
C PRO A 52 12.40 -15.00 29.53
N ASP A 53 13.00 -14.49 30.61
CA ASP A 53 12.71 -14.90 31.98
C ASP A 53 11.92 -13.77 32.65
N GLY A 54 10.67 -14.05 33.03
CA GLY A 54 9.72 -13.10 33.62
C GLY A 54 10.11 -12.65 35.03
N HIS A 55 11.22 -11.94 35.17
CA HIS A 55 11.68 -11.37 36.44
C HIS A 55 10.92 -10.09 36.77
N GLU A 56 10.22 -10.10 37.89
CA GLU A 56 9.56 -8.90 38.41
C GLU A 56 10.61 -7.90 38.91
N PRO A 57 10.50 -6.61 38.52
CA PRO A 57 11.41 -5.57 38.99
C PRO A 57 11.25 -5.36 40.50
N ASP A 58 12.35 -5.09 41.20
CA ASP A 58 12.29 -4.64 42.60
C ASP A 58 11.53 -3.31 42.72
N ALA A 59 11.11 -2.96 43.94
CA ALA A 59 10.30 -1.75 44.16
C ALA A 59 10.94 -0.46 43.63
N GLN A 60 12.28 -0.35 43.69
CA GLN A 60 13.00 0.81 43.20
C GLN A 60 12.98 0.88 41.67
N THR A 61 13.16 -0.26 41.01
CA THR A 61 13.14 -0.41 39.55
C THR A 61 11.73 -0.25 39.01
N ALA A 62 10.72 -0.78 39.69
CA ALA A 62 9.31 -0.58 39.36
C ALA A 62 8.95 0.92 39.42
N ALA A 63 9.37 1.63 40.47
CA ALA A 63 9.18 3.08 40.58
C ALA A 63 9.95 3.84 39.48
N ALA A 64 11.15 3.39 39.12
CA ALA A 64 11.94 3.95 38.03
C ALA A 64 11.26 3.76 36.65
N LEU A 65 10.69 2.58 36.41
CA LEU A 65 9.94 2.25 35.20
C LEU A 65 8.66 3.07 35.11
N SER A 66 7.87 3.15 36.18
CA SER A 66 6.66 3.97 36.24
C SER A 66 6.97 5.42 35.88
N HIS A 67 7.98 6.03 36.51
CA HIS A 67 8.36 7.40 36.21
C HIS A 67 8.89 7.59 34.76
N LEU A 68 9.43 6.55 34.12
CA LEU A 68 9.79 6.61 32.70
C LEU A 68 8.54 6.52 31.82
N ILE A 69 7.61 5.63 32.14
CA ILE A 69 6.35 5.46 31.43
C ILE A 69 5.55 6.77 31.48
N ASP A 70 5.37 7.37 32.67
CA ASP A 70 4.64 8.63 32.83
C ASP A 70 5.25 9.76 31.98
N GLU A 71 6.58 9.82 31.88
CA GLU A 71 7.28 10.79 31.04
C GLU A 71 7.06 10.53 29.55
N LEU A 72 7.13 9.27 29.12
CA LEU A 72 6.91 8.89 27.73
C LEU A 72 5.44 9.07 27.32
N GLU A 73 4.48 8.82 28.22
CA GLU A 73 3.05 9.12 28.01
C GLU A 73 2.84 10.62 27.84
N ALA A 74 3.37 11.45 28.74
CA ALA A 74 3.26 12.91 28.61
C ALA A 74 3.89 13.43 27.30
N LEU A 75 5.01 12.85 26.86
CA LEU A 75 5.62 13.18 25.57
C LEU A 75 4.81 12.65 24.38
N ALA A 76 4.16 11.49 24.51
CA ALA A 76 3.28 10.93 23.50
C ALA A 76 2.02 11.78 23.31
N ASP A 77 1.38 12.19 24.40
CA ASP A 77 0.23 13.10 24.40
C ASP A 77 0.55 14.44 23.72
N ALA A 78 1.78 14.92 23.88
CA ALA A 78 2.27 16.14 23.25
C ALA A 78 2.75 15.93 21.79
N GLY A 79 2.80 14.70 21.26
CA GLY A 79 3.37 14.39 19.94
C GLY A 79 4.87 14.70 19.84
N GLN A 80 5.59 14.57 20.95
CA GLN A 80 6.99 14.97 21.12
C GLN A 80 7.91 13.83 21.52
N LEU A 81 7.53 12.56 21.28
CA LEU A 81 8.43 11.43 21.50
C LEU A 81 9.74 11.61 20.73
N THR A 82 10.86 11.32 21.40
CA THR A 82 12.19 11.39 20.82
C THR A 82 13.00 10.17 21.17
N LEU A 83 13.93 9.80 20.28
CA LEU A 83 14.94 8.81 20.60
C LEU A 83 15.94 9.39 21.62
N PRO A 84 16.52 8.55 22.50
CA PRO A 84 17.60 8.98 23.40
C PRO A 84 18.73 9.68 22.65
N SER A 85 19.34 10.69 23.29
CA SER A 85 20.36 11.54 22.66
C SER A 85 21.59 10.78 22.14
N GLN A 86 21.88 9.60 22.71
CA GLN A 86 22.92 8.66 22.31
C GLN A 86 22.62 7.86 21.02
N CYS A 87 21.36 7.84 20.56
CA CYS A 87 20.96 7.13 19.34
C CYS A 87 21.32 7.92 18.08
N ARG A 88 22.60 8.23 17.87
CA ARG A 88 23.09 9.00 16.71
C ARG A 88 23.74 8.07 15.70
N LEU A 89 23.73 8.48 14.44
CA LEU A 89 24.50 7.83 13.38
C LEU A 89 25.82 8.58 13.21
N SER A 90 26.95 7.88 13.29
CA SER A 90 28.30 8.47 13.13
C SER A 90 28.49 9.01 11.71
N THR A 91 29.14 10.17 11.56
CA THR A 91 29.52 10.70 10.25
C THR A 91 30.73 9.99 9.65
N GLU A 92 31.63 9.49 10.50
CA GLU A 92 32.89 8.85 10.09
C GLU A 92 32.73 7.33 9.91
N THR A 93 31.94 6.70 10.77
CA THR A 93 31.80 5.24 10.87
C THR A 93 30.33 4.80 10.97
N PRO A 94 29.45 5.24 10.05
CA PRO A 94 28.01 4.98 10.15
C PRO A 94 27.65 3.48 10.15
N GLU A 95 28.48 2.63 9.54
CA GLU A 95 28.31 1.16 9.47
C GLU A 95 28.26 0.51 10.86
N GLN A 96 28.88 1.13 11.88
CA GLN A 96 28.91 0.62 13.25
C GLN A 96 27.52 0.57 13.90
N VAL A 97 26.52 1.22 13.29
CA VAL A 97 25.13 1.21 13.76
C VAL A 97 24.55 -0.19 13.93
N PHE A 98 25.05 -1.17 13.17
CA PHE A 98 24.61 -2.56 13.20
C PHE A 98 25.40 -3.45 14.18
N GLN A 99 26.34 -2.88 14.95
CA GLN A 99 26.96 -3.59 16.05
C GLN A 99 25.94 -3.78 17.17
N GLN A 100 25.98 -4.95 17.83
CA GLN A 100 24.99 -5.33 18.84
C GLN A 100 24.85 -4.29 19.96
N THR A 101 25.93 -3.63 20.37
CA THR A 101 25.95 -2.66 21.47
C THR A 101 25.64 -1.23 21.04
N HIS A 102 25.44 -0.97 19.74
CA HIS A 102 25.24 0.38 19.25
C HIS A 102 23.90 0.95 19.72
N PRO A 103 23.83 2.15 20.34
CA PRO A 103 22.61 2.65 20.96
C PRO A 103 21.41 2.78 20.01
N LEU A 104 21.64 3.21 18.77
CA LEU A 104 20.58 3.31 17.77
C LEU A 104 20.07 1.94 17.31
N GLY A 105 20.96 0.95 17.15
CA GLY A 105 20.57 -0.41 16.78
C GLY A 105 19.82 -1.09 17.92
N GLN A 106 20.28 -0.89 19.15
CA GLN A 106 19.58 -1.30 20.38
C GLN A 106 18.18 -0.71 20.49
N TRP A 107 18.02 0.59 20.18
CA TRP A 107 16.70 1.22 20.16
C TRP A 107 15.77 0.57 19.13
N SER A 108 16.23 0.40 17.88
CA SER A 108 15.43 -0.26 16.83
C SER A 108 15.13 -1.73 17.15
N TYR A 109 16.06 -2.44 17.79
CA TYR A 109 15.85 -3.79 18.29
C TYR A 109 14.76 -3.84 19.36
N GLY A 110 14.85 -2.99 20.39
CA GLY A 110 13.83 -2.89 21.42
C GLY A 110 12.46 -2.52 20.86
N PHE A 111 12.41 -1.57 19.92
CA PHE A 111 11.17 -1.23 19.22
C PHE A 111 10.56 -2.44 18.50
N SER A 112 11.38 -3.25 17.83
CA SER A 112 10.91 -4.46 17.15
C SER A 112 10.37 -5.53 18.10
N GLN A 113 10.91 -5.61 19.32
CA GLN A 113 10.38 -6.51 20.37
C GLN A 113 9.00 -6.05 20.84
N GLY A 114 8.80 -4.73 21.02
CA GLY A 114 7.49 -4.19 21.38
C GLY A 114 6.46 -4.30 20.25
N LEU A 115 6.91 -4.14 19.00
CA LEU A 115 6.11 -4.37 17.79
C LEU A 115 5.57 -5.81 17.71
N ALA A 116 6.32 -6.80 18.17
CA ALA A 116 5.87 -8.19 18.19
C ALA A 116 4.62 -8.42 19.09
N GLY A 117 4.37 -7.50 20.04
CA GLY A 117 3.18 -7.51 20.89
C GLY A 117 1.97 -6.78 20.29
N TRP A 118 2.08 -6.19 19.11
CA TRP A 118 0.94 -5.55 18.44
C TRP A 118 -0.10 -6.60 18.01
N PRO A 119 -1.40 -6.27 18.04
CA PRO A 119 -2.43 -7.18 17.55
C PRO A 119 -2.21 -7.50 16.08
N THR A 120 -2.52 -8.73 15.70
CA THR A 120 -2.51 -9.16 14.30
C THR A 120 -3.48 -8.30 13.50
N PRO A 121 -3.04 -7.67 12.40
CA PRO A 121 -3.93 -6.88 11.57
C PRO A 121 -5.02 -7.77 10.95
N THR A 122 -6.24 -7.26 10.91
CA THR A 122 -7.39 -7.94 10.31
C THR A 122 -7.37 -7.86 8.78
N ASP A 123 -6.83 -6.78 8.23
CA ASP A 123 -6.66 -6.57 6.79
C ASP A 123 -5.28 -5.93 6.49
N LEU A 124 -4.40 -6.67 5.83
CA LEU A 124 -3.08 -6.18 5.41
C LEU A 124 -3.14 -5.25 4.19
N ASN A 125 -4.28 -5.19 3.50
CA ASN A 125 -4.50 -4.30 2.36
C ASN A 125 -5.11 -2.95 2.76
N ASP A 126 -5.55 -2.82 4.01
CA ASP A 126 -6.05 -1.56 4.54
C ASP A 126 -4.93 -0.48 4.50
N PRO A 127 -5.16 0.69 3.87
CA PRO A 127 -4.12 1.72 3.73
C PRO A 127 -3.53 2.21 5.06
N LEU A 128 -4.34 2.29 6.13
CA LEU A 128 -3.83 2.66 7.46
C LEU A 128 -2.90 1.58 8.02
N THR A 129 -3.29 0.33 7.87
CA THR A 129 -2.49 -0.82 8.28
C THR A 129 -1.18 -0.86 7.51
N GLN A 130 -1.20 -0.68 6.20
CA GLN A 130 0.02 -0.60 5.37
C GLN A 130 0.94 0.55 5.81
N LEU A 131 0.37 1.75 6.02
CA LEU A 131 1.14 2.90 6.48
C LEU A 131 1.74 2.67 7.87
N ARG A 132 0.97 2.09 8.81
CA ARG A 132 1.42 1.75 10.16
C ARG A 132 2.61 0.82 10.12
N PHE A 133 2.52 -0.28 9.37
CA PHE A 133 3.62 -1.23 9.25
C PHE A 133 4.81 -0.66 8.47
N SER A 134 4.60 0.23 7.50
CA SER A 134 5.69 0.96 6.84
C SER A 134 6.47 1.83 7.83
N LEU A 135 5.77 2.64 8.64
CA LEU A 135 6.41 3.49 9.66
C LEU A 135 7.10 2.64 10.74
N ALA A 136 6.49 1.53 11.16
CA ALA A 136 7.11 0.60 12.09
C ALA A 136 8.38 -0.05 11.52
N ALA A 137 8.39 -0.39 10.22
CA ALA A 137 9.56 -0.92 9.54
C ALA A 137 10.71 0.10 9.46
N GLU A 138 10.41 1.37 9.18
CA GLU A 138 11.40 2.46 9.24
C GLU A 138 12.05 2.58 10.63
N LEU A 139 11.26 2.44 11.70
CA LEU A 139 11.75 2.48 13.08
C LEU A 139 12.58 1.24 13.45
N CYS A 140 12.31 0.10 12.81
CA CYS A 140 13.08 -1.14 12.97
C CYS A 140 14.34 -1.22 12.08
N LEU A 141 14.58 -0.25 11.20
CA LEU A 141 15.62 -0.29 10.17
C LEU A 141 17.00 -0.69 10.72
N PHE A 142 17.40 -0.08 11.84
CA PHE A 142 18.74 -0.26 12.40
C PHE A 142 18.91 -1.50 13.29
N ARG A 143 17.86 -2.31 13.43
CA ARG A 143 17.91 -3.51 14.28
C ARG A 143 19.02 -4.46 13.84
N ASP A 144 19.12 -4.71 12.54
CA ASP A 144 20.11 -5.60 11.95
C ASP A 144 20.37 -5.24 10.48
N LEU A 145 21.56 -5.60 9.99
CA LEU A 145 21.98 -5.30 8.62
C LEU A 145 21.09 -5.97 7.55
N PRO A 146 20.67 -7.24 7.69
CA PRO A 146 19.76 -7.88 6.74
C PRO A 146 18.43 -7.11 6.56
N MET A 147 17.78 -6.70 7.65
CA MET A 147 16.56 -5.90 7.63
C MET A 147 16.80 -4.56 6.90
N ALA A 148 17.87 -3.86 7.23
CA ALA A 148 18.20 -2.60 6.57
C ALA A 148 18.39 -2.75 5.06
N ARG A 149 19.09 -3.81 4.62
CA ARG A 149 19.29 -4.10 3.19
C ARG A 149 17.99 -4.46 2.49
N MET A 150 17.14 -5.25 3.14
CA MET A 150 15.83 -5.61 2.60
C MET A 150 14.95 -4.37 2.41
N LEU A 151 14.89 -3.47 3.39
CA LEU A 151 14.13 -2.22 3.28
C LEU A 151 14.72 -1.25 2.26
N HIS A 152 16.05 -1.18 2.11
CA HIS A 152 16.70 -0.39 1.07
C HIS A 152 16.33 -0.89 -0.34
N GLN A 153 16.32 -2.21 -0.55
CA GLN A 153 15.90 -2.82 -1.81
C GLN A 153 14.40 -2.61 -2.08
N ALA A 154 13.55 -2.84 -1.07
CA ALA A 154 12.10 -2.69 -1.19
C ALA A 154 11.68 -1.23 -1.49
N ALA A 155 12.43 -0.26 -0.96
CA ALA A 155 12.18 1.16 -1.22
C ALA A 155 12.53 1.60 -2.66
N GLY A 156 13.22 0.77 -3.46
CA GLY A 156 13.65 1.13 -4.81
C GLY A 156 14.54 2.39 -4.86
N SER A 157 15.27 2.66 -3.77
CA SER A 157 16.00 3.91 -3.59
C SER A 157 17.31 3.92 -4.38
N ASP A 158 17.48 4.89 -5.29
CA ASP A 158 18.75 5.12 -6.01
C ASP A 158 19.90 5.63 -5.10
N LEU A 159 19.58 6.03 -3.86
CA LEU A 159 20.59 6.47 -2.90
C LEU A 159 21.52 5.30 -2.50
N PRO A 160 22.83 5.55 -2.37
CA PRO A 160 23.75 4.61 -1.74
C PRO A 160 23.22 4.17 -0.37
N PHE A 161 23.41 2.89 -0.03
CA PHE A 161 22.85 2.26 1.16
C PHE A 161 22.99 3.13 2.43
N MET A 162 24.18 3.69 2.66
CA MET A 162 24.41 4.46 3.88
C MET A 162 23.82 5.88 3.86
N GLU A 163 23.64 6.48 2.67
CA GLU A 163 22.90 7.74 2.53
C GLU A 163 21.40 7.52 2.74
N PHE A 164 20.88 6.38 2.28
CA PHE A 164 19.53 5.93 2.62
C PHE A 164 19.37 5.78 4.14
N CYS A 165 20.29 5.08 4.82
CA CYS A 165 20.28 4.97 6.28
C CYS A 165 20.33 6.34 6.98
N LYS A 166 21.18 7.27 6.53
CA LYS A 166 21.23 8.64 7.09
C LYS A 166 19.89 9.37 6.95
N ARG A 167 19.26 9.31 5.78
CA ARG A 167 17.93 9.90 5.54
C ARG A 167 16.88 9.27 6.45
N GLN A 168 16.86 7.95 6.55
CA GLN A 168 15.90 7.25 7.41
C GLN A 168 16.09 7.63 8.88
N ARG A 169 17.34 7.73 9.35
CA ARG A 169 17.62 8.21 10.71
C ARG A 169 17.05 9.60 10.97
N GLN A 170 17.10 10.52 10.01
CA GLN A 170 16.51 11.86 10.16
C GLN A 170 14.97 11.79 10.27
N GLN A 171 14.34 10.80 9.62
CA GLN A 171 12.89 10.62 9.59
C GLN A 171 12.33 9.87 10.81
N MET A 172 13.14 9.08 11.52
CA MET A 172 12.65 8.25 12.65
C MET A 172 11.84 9.02 13.71
N LYS A 173 12.23 10.25 14.08
CA LYS A 173 11.44 11.03 15.05
C LYS A 173 10.05 11.35 14.48
N THR A 174 9.99 11.74 13.22
CA THR A 174 8.74 12.04 12.52
C THR A 174 7.89 10.79 12.38
N ALA A 175 8.49 9.66 11.98
CA ALA A 175 7.78 8.38 11.87
C ALA A 175 7.19 7.93 13.21
N LEU A 176 7.95 8.07 14.31
CA LEU A 176 7.50 7.72 15.65
C LEU A 176 6.27 8.55 16.09
N ASN A 177 6.30 9.86 15.90
CA ASN A 177 5.17 10.72 16.29
C ASN A 177 3.99 10.64 15.30
N ARG A 178 4.25 10.26 14.05
CA ARG A 178 3.19 9.98 13.07
C ARG A 178 2.39 8.74 13.43
N LEU A 179 2.99 7.75 14.09
CA LEU A 179 2.26 6.57 14.58
C LEU A 179 1.26 6.93 15.69
N LEU A 180 1.60 7.87 16.59
CA LEU A 180 0.69 8.35 17.66
C LEU A 180 -0.56 9.04 17.10
N THR A 181 -0.38 9.78 16.02
CA THR A 181 -1.44 10.55 15.37
C THR A 181 -2.05 9.80 14.20
N LEU A 182 -1.67 8.54 13.95
CA LEU A 182 -2.09 7.80 12.75
C LEU A 182 -3.61 7.64 12.67
N GLU A 183 -4.22 7.34 13.81
CA GLU A 183 -5.68 7.20 13.94
C GLU A 183 -6.36 8.56 14.09
N GLN A 184 -5.70 9.56 14.69
CA GLN A 184 -6.20 10.94 14.78
C GLN A 184 -6.12 11.69 13.44
N SER A 185 -5.22 11.26 12.55
CA SER A 185 -5.09 11.74 11.17
C SER A 185 -6.18 11.15 10.25
N GLN A 186 -7.00 10.22 10.77
CA GLN A 186 -8.18 9.67 10.10
C GLN A 186 -9.47 9.69 10.94
N ALA A 187 -9.44 10.06 12.23
CA ALA A 187 -10.51 10.89 12.72
C ALA A 187 -10.50 12.08 11.77
N PRO A 188 -11.57 12.37 11.02
CA PRO A 188 -11.61 13.62 10.34
C PRO A 188 -11.42 14.66 11.45
N VAL A 189 -10.24 15.28 11.50
CA VAL A 189 -10.25 16.72 11.68
C VAL A 189 -11.23 17.12 10.60
N ALA A 190 -12.47 17.36 11.01
CA ALA A 190 -13.26 18.37 10.36
C ALA A 190 -12.29 19.55 10.35
N ALA A 191 -11.51 19.66 9.27
CA ALA A 191 -11.12 20.95 8.76
C ALA A 191 -12.40 21.72 8.92
N ALA A 192 -12.39 22.70 9.83
CA ALA A 192 -13.56 23.55 10.07
C ALA A 192 -14.13 23.80 8.68
N PRO A 193 -15.34 23.30 8.36
CA PRO A 193 -15.70 22.88 7.01
C PRO A 193 -15.19 23.96 6.10
N GLU A 194 -14.13 23.67 5.32
CA GLU A 194 -13.85 24.52 4.17
C GLU A 194 -15.18 24.52 3.48
N GLN A 195 -15.88 25.66 3.53
CA GLN A 195 -17.30 25.70 3.21
C GLN A 195 -17.43 25.00 1.89
N GLU A 196 -17.98 23.77 1.94
CA GLU A 196 -17.82 22.83 0.85
C GLU A 196 -18.27 23.56 -0.41
N SER A 197 -17.29 23.83 -1.29
CA SER A 197 -17.51 24.84 -2.31
C SER A 197 -18.72 24.40 -3.13
N GLU A 198 -19.49 25.36 -3.63
CA GLU A 198 -20.64 25.02 -4.47
C GLU A 198 -20.24 24.10 -5.64
N GLN A 199 -19.00 24.27 -6.13
CA GLN A 199 -18.35 23.41 -7.10
C GLN A 199 -18.10 21.99 -6.59
N THR A 200 -17.56 21.81 -5.38
CA THR A 200 -17.34 20.49 -4.78
C THR A 200 -18.65 19.72 -4.62
N ARG A 201 -19.71 20.38 -4.13
CA ARG A 201 -21.05 19.78 -4.02
C ARG A 201 -21.62 19.40 -5.38
N GLN A 202 -21.43 20.26 -6.38
CA GLN A 202 -21.90 20.01 -7.73
C GLN A 202 -21.22 18.78 -8.34
N TRP A 203 -19.90 18.64 -8.20
CA TRP A 203 -19.18 17.46 -8.67
C TRP A 203 -19.64 16.20 -7.96
N GLN A 204 -19.83 16.25 -6.64
CA GLN A 204 -20.36 15.12 -5.89
C GLN A 204 -21.74 14.71 -6.40
N GLN A 205 -22.64 15.68 -6.62
CA GLN A 205 -23.96 15.40 -7.20
C GLN A 205 -23.85 14.75 -8.58
N TRP A 206 -22.95 15.21 -9.44
CA TRP A 206 -22.73 14.59 -10.76
C TRP A 206 -22.17 13.17 -10.64
N PHE A 207 -21.27 12.88 -9.70
CA PHE A 207 -20.81 11.52 -9.43
C PHE A 207 -21.95 10.62 -8.95
N GLU A 208 -22.82 11.10 -8.06
CA GLU A 208 -24.00 10.36 -7.60
C GLU A 208 -24.96 10.07 -8.77
N GLN A 209 -25.19 11.04 -9.65
CA GLN A 209 -26.00 10.82 -10.86
C GLN A 209 -25.34 9.81 -11.81
N ALA A 210 -24.00 9.87 -11.97
CA ALA A 210 -23.26 8.90 -12.77
C ALA A 210 -23.37 7.49 -12.19
N ALA A 211 -23.24 7.33 -10.87
CA ALA A 211 -23.35 6.05 -10.17
C ALA A 211 -24.78 5.46 -10.23
N ALA A 212 -25.80 6.33 -10.17
CA ALA A 212 -27.20 5.93 -10.32
C ALA A 212 -27.58 5.61 -11.79
N CYS A 213 -26.82 6.11 -12.75
CA CYS A 213 -27.10 5.95 -14.17
C CYS A 213 -26.60 4.62 -14.72
N ARG A 214 -27.48 3.87 -15.38
CA ARG A 214 -27.18 2.55 -15.96
C ARG A 214 -26.89 2.58 -17.46
N GLU A 215 -27.22 3.68 -18.14
CA GLU A 215 -26.99 3.84 -19.57
C GLU A 215 -25.59 4.45 -19.79
N PRO A 216 -24.64 3.75 -20.44
CA PRO A 216 -23.26 4.21 -20.55
C PRO A 216 -23.14 5.60 -21.17
N GLN A 217 -23.96 5.92 -22.16
CA GLN A 217 -23.97 7.25 -22.81
C GLN A 217 -24.38 8.38 -21.86
N LYS A 218 -25.38 8.15 -21.01
CA LYS A 218 -25.83 9.15 -20.04
C LYS A 218 -24.84 9.28 -18.88
N ARG A 219 -24.26 8.16 -18.46
CA ARG A 219 -23.21 8.10 -17.44
C ARG A 219 -21.95 8.86 -17.90
N LEU A 220 -21.52 8.67 -19.15
CA LEU A 220 -20.46 9.43 -19.79
C LEU A 220 -20.72 10.93 -19.71
N GLY A 221 -21.93 11.37 -20.07
CA GLY A 221 -22.30 12.79 -20.02
C GLY A 221 -22.23 13.43 -18.62
N TRP A 222 -22.33 12.65 -17.54
CA TRP A 222 -22.09 13.15 -16.18
C TRP A 222 -20.61 13.31 -15.87
N PHE A 223 -19.77 12.37 -16.29
CA PHE A 223 -18.33 12.49 -16.16
C PHE A 223 -17.76 13.62 -17.02
N GLU A 224 -18.25 13.79 -18.25
CA GLU A 224 -17.86 14.89 -19.14
C GLU A 224 -18.14 16.28 -18.53
N LYS A 225 -19.22 16.43 -17.77
CA LYS A 225 -19.50 17.67 -17.03
C LYS A 225 -18.44 17.95 -15.97
N ILE A 226 -18.08 16.94 -15.18
CA ILE A 226 -17.03 17.08 -14.16
C ILE A 226 -15.70 17.42 -14.83
N VAL A 227 -15.35 16.70 -15.91
CA VAL A 227 -14.10 16.94 -16.66
C VAL A 227 -14.07 18.35 -17.23
N ALA A 228 -15.12 18.79 -17.92
CA ALA A 228 -15.19 20.11 -18.52
C ALA A 228 -15.09 21.25 -17.49
N ASP A 229 -15.69 21.06 -16.31
CA ASP A 229 -15.67 22.06 -15.25
C ASP A 229 -14.34 22.07 -14.46
N ALA A 230 -13.73 20.91 -14.24
CA ALA A 230 -12.51 20.78 -13.45
C ALA A 230 -11.22 21.00 -14.26
N THR A 231 -11.18 20.64 -15.55
CA THR A 231 -9.97 20.77 -16.39
C THR A 231 -9.36 22.18 -16.38
N PRO A 232 -10.12 23.29 -16.49
CA PRO A 232 -9.57 24.65 -16.48
C PRO A 232 -8.84 25.04 -15.19
N LEU A 233 -9.04 24.29 -14.09
CA LEU A 233 -8.40 24.55 -12.80
C LEU A 233 -6.95 24.03 -12.72
N PHE A 234 -6.54 23.19 -13.67
CA PHE A 234 -5.25 22.49 -13.65
C PHE A 234 -4.51 22.71 -14.96
N ASP A 235 -3.62 23.70 -14.97
CA ASP A 235 -2.78 24.02 -16.13
C ASP A 235 -1.60 23.05 -16.30
N ASP A 236 -0.87 23.21 -17.40
CA ASP A 236 0.29 22.36 -17.70
C ASP A 236 1.38 22.46 -16.61
N ALA A 237 1.53 23.63 -15.99
CA ALA A 237 2.51 23.82 -14.91
C ALA A 237 2.15 23.00 -13.67
N PHE A 238 0.86 22.94 -13.31
CA PHE A 238 0.37 22.05 -12.27
C PHE A 238 0.70 20.59 -12.58
N TRP A 239 0.36 20.10 -13.77
CA TRP A 239 0.59 18.70 -14.12
C TRP A 239 2.08 18.34 -14.18
N GLN A 240 2.92 19.23 -14.71
CA GLN A 240 4.38 19.06 -14.67
C GLN A 240 4.90 19.00 -13.22
N GLY A 241 4.36 19.84 -12.33
CA GLY A 241 4.71 19.86 -10.91
C GLY A 241 4.33 18.59 -10.15
N THR A 242 3.28 17.87 -10.59
CA THR A 242 2.91 16.57 -10.00
C THR A 242 3.84 15.43 -10.42
N ALA A 243 4.63 15.59 -11.49
CA ALA A 243 5.59 14.60 -11.99
C ALA A 243 5.02 13.18 -12.14
N GLY A 244 3.75 13.07 -12.56
CA GLY A 244 3.06 11.77 -12.72
C GLY A 244 2.46 11.20 -11.44
N HIS A 245 2.44 11.96 -10.34
CA HIS A 245 1.76 11.63 -9.08
C HIS A 245 0.50 12.47 -8.87
N GLY A 246 -0.29 12.69 -9.93
CA GLY A 246 -1.47 13.54 -9.91
C GLY A 246 -2.51 13.13 -8.88
N TRP A 247 -2.63 11.83 -8.57
CA TRP A 247 -3.56 11.33 -7.54
C TRP A 247 -3.22 11.84 -6.12
N GLY A 248 -1.96 12.20 -5.87
CA GLY A 248 -1.54 12.79 -4.60
C GLY A 248 -2.16 14.16 -4.33
N ALA A 249 -2.53 14.91 -5.39
CA ALA A 249 -3.15 16.22 -5.26
C ALA A 249 -4.67 16.09 -5.07
N GLU A 250 -5.13 16.33 -3.83
CA GLU A 250 -6.53 16.11 -3.43
C GLU A 250 -7.52 16.86 -4.32
N GLN A 251 -7.22 18.11 -4.66
CA GLN A 251 -8.05 18.93 -5.54
C GLN A 251 -8.22 18.35 -6.95
N ALA A 252 -7.25 17.56 -7.46
CA ALA A 252 -7.27 17.00 -8.81
C ALA A 252 -7.91 15.60 -8.86
N ARG A 253 -8.10 14.93 -7.72
CA ARG A 253 -8.68 13.57 -7.67
C ARG A 253 -10.07 13.48 -8.33
N PRO A 254 -11.01 14.43 -8.13
CA PRO A 254 -12.30 14.38 -8.81
C PRO A 254 -12.18 14.38 -10.33
N LEU A 255 -11.29 15.18 -10.90
CA LEU A 255 -11.03 15.20 -12.34
C LEU A 255 -10.47 13.86 -12.82
N LEU A 256 -9.45 13.32 -12.15
CA LEU A 256 -8.82 12.05 -12.52
C LEU A 256 -9.81 10.88 -12.43
N ALA A 257 -10.63 10.84 -11.38
CA ALA A 257 -11.68 9.84 -11.21
C ALA A 257 -12.77 9.96 -12.28
N ALA A 258 -13.19 11.18 -12.64
CA ALA A 258 -14.16 11.41 -13.70
C ALA A 258 -13.61 11.00 -15.07
N ARG A 259 -12.34 11.27 -15.35
CA ARG A 259 -11.67 10.81 -16.58
C ARG A 259 -11.59 9.29 -16.66
N ALA A 260 -11.27 8.61 -15.56
CA ALA A 260 -11.26 7.14 -15.51
C ALA A 260 -12.67 6.56 -15.77
N GLY A 261 -13.69 7.12 -15.10
CA GLY A 261 -15.08 6.72 -15.32
C GLY A 261 -15.57 7.02 -16.74
N SER A 262 -15.12 8.11 -17.35
CA SER A 262 -15.36 8.44 -18.75
C SER A 262 -14.75 7.38 -19.68
N ALA A 263 -13.47 7.02 -19.46
CA ALA A 263 -12.78 5.99 -20.23
C ALA A 263 -13.50 4.63 -20.18
N ASP A 264 -13.99 4.23 -19.00
CA ASP A 264 -14.79 3.02 -18.84
C ASP A 264 -16.11 3.08 -19.63
N CYS A 265 -16.79 4.24 -19.63
CA CYS A 265 -18.02 4.42 -20.41
C CYS A 265 -17.73 4.38 -21.93
N LEU A 266 -16.66 5.03 -22.39
CA LEU A 266 -16.21 5.00 -23.78
C LEU A 266 -15.93 3.54 -24.22
N LEU A 267 -15.26 2.76 -23.36
CA LEU A 267 -15.01 1.35 -23.60
C LEU A 267 -16.31 0.54 -23.76
N GLN A 268 -17.28 0.75 -22.87
CA GLN A 268 -18.60 0.09 -22.93
C GLN A 268 -19.39 0.47 -24.18
N LEU A 269 -19.25 1.71 -24.66
CA LEU A 269 -19.88 2.22 -25.88
C LEU A 269 -19.18 1.74 -27.16
N GLY A 270 -18.03 1.08 -27.04
CA GLY A 270 -17.24 0.62 -28.18
C GLY A 270 -16.38 1.70 -28.84
N GLN A 271 -16.22 2.85 -28.20
CA GLN A 271 -15.31 3.94 -28.61
C GLN A 271 -13.88 3.62 -28.16
N LEU A 272 -13.31 2.57 -28.78
CA LEU A 272 -12.09 1.93 -28.29
C LEU A 272 -10.84 2.81 -28.42
N ALA A 273 -10.79 3.69 -29.42
CA ALA A 273 -9.63 4.55 -29.67
C ALA A 273 -9.56 5.67 -28.62
N GLU A 274 -10.71 6.27 -28.32
CA GLU A 274 -10.90 7.31 -27.32
C GLU A 274 -10.64 6.77 -25.92
N ALA A 275 -11.22 5.60 -25.58
CA ALA A 275 -10.95 4.93 -24.30
C ALA A 275 -9.45 4.64 -24.12
N ARG A 276 -8.78 4.11 -25.15
CA ARG A 276 -7.32 3.85 -25.13
C ARG A 276 -6.54 5.13 -24.85
N ALA A 277 -6.85 6.22 -25.56
CA ALA A 277 -6.16 7.49 -25.38
C ALA A 277 -6.32 8.03 -23.94
N GLU A 278 -7.52 7.96 -23.39
CA GLU A 278 -7.79 8.41 -22.01
C GLU A 278 -7.05 7.56 -20.97
N TYR A 279 -7.09 6.23 -21.07
CA TYR A 279 -6.34 5.37 -20.15
C TYR A 279 -4.82 5.61 -20.22
N GLN A 280 -4.28 5.82 -21.42
CA GLN A 280 -2.86 6.15 -21.60
C GLN A 280 -2.50 7.49 -20.97
N ALA A 281 -3.33 8.52 -21.18
CA ALA A 281 -3.15 9.83 -20.58
C ALA A 281 -3.21 9.75 -19.04
N LEU A 282 -4.17 8.99 -18.49
CA LEU A 282 -4.26 8.74 -17.05
C LEU A 282 -3.03 8.02 -16.51
N LEU A 283 -2.49 7.04 -17.21
CA LEU A 283 -1.25 6.36 -16.82
C LEU A 283 0.01 7.24 -16.89
N THR A 284 -0.05 8.38 -17.59
CA THR A 284 1.00 9.41 -17.55
C THR A 284 0.82 10.32 -16.32
N LEU A 285 -0.41 10.65 -15.96
CA LEU A 285 -0.73 11.51 -14.81
C LEU A 285 -0.69 10.78 -13.46
N CYS A 286 -0.94 9.46 -13.48
CA CYS A 286 -0.99 8.56 -12.33
C CYS A 286 -0.07 7.37 -12.60
N VAL A 287 1.22 7.53 -12.34
CA VAL A 287 2.25 6.53 -12.66
C VAL A 287 2.03 5.22 -11.91
N ALA A 288 1.55 5.29 -10.67
CA ALA A 288 1.21 4.15 -9.82
C ALA A 288 -0.15 3.51 -10.15
N ASP A 289 -0.89 4.10 -11.10
CA ASP A 289 -2.19 3.61 -11.58
C ASP A 289 -3.22 3.44 -10.45
N GLU A 290 -3.33 4.43 -9.57
CA GLU A 290 -4.35 4.49 -8.52
C GLU A 290 -5.79 4.36 -9.06
N PRO A 291 -6.13 4.91 -10.25
CA PRO A 291 -7.45 4.69 -10.85
C PRO A 291 -7.66 3.28 -11.43
N GLY A 292 -6.63 2.43 -11.52
CA GLY A 292 -6.74 1.06 -12.01
C GLY A 292 -6.90 0.92 -13.53
N CYS A 293 -6.43 1.88 -14.32
CA CYS A 293 -6.55 1.93 -15.78
C CYS A 293 -5.82 0.77 -16.48
N ARG A 294 -4.79 0.18 -15.87
CA ARG A 294 -4.00 -0.91 -16.48
C ARG A 294 -4.84 -2.14 -16.82
N HIS A 295 -5.89 -2.44 -16.05
CA HIS A 295 -6.74 -3.61 -16.27
C HIS A 295 -7.55 -3.49 -17.56
N PRO A 296 -8.45 -2.51 -17.74
CA PRO A 296 -9.19 -2.34 -18.99
C PRO A 296 -8.28 -2.06 -20.19
N LEU A 297 -7.18 -1.30 -19.99
CA LEU A 297 -6.22 -1.03 -21.05
C LEU A 297 -5.51 -2.30 -21.55
N SER A 298 -5.16 -3.23 -20.65
CA SER A 298 -4.57 -4.51 -21.06
C SER A 298 -5.53 -5.30 -21.95
N SER A 299 -6.82 -5.34 -21.61
CA SER A 299 -7.85 -6.04 -22.39
C SER A 299 -8.11 -5.36 -23.74
N LEU A 300 -8.02 -4.03 -23.81
CA LEU A 300 -8.05 -3.28 -25.06
C LEU A 300 -6.90 -3.67 -25.99
N TYR A 301 -5.66 -3.77 -25.47
CA TYR A 301 -4.52 -4.18 -26.28
C TYR A 301 -4.67 -5.60 -26.84
N VAL A 302 -5.18 -6.54 -26.03
CA VAL A 302 -5.48 -7.88 -26.54
C VAL A 302 -6.53 -7.82 -27.66
N ARG A 303 -7.63 -7.09 -27.46
CA ARG A 303 -8.71 -6.97 -28.46
C ARG A 303 -8.22 -6.34 -29.77
N GLN A 304 -7.26 -5.44 -29.70
CA GLN A 304 -6.65 -4.80 -30.88
C GLN A 304 -5.51 -5.61 -31.50
N GLY A 305 -5.08 -6.72 -30.86
CA GLY A 305 -3.89 -7.47 -31.26
C GLY A 305 -2.58 -6.68 -31.09
N ASP A 306 -2.57 -5.64 -30.27
CA ASP A 306 -1.40 -4.80 -30.00
C ASP A 306 -0.50 -5.45 -28.94
N TRP A 307 0.14 -6.55 -29.33
CA TRP A 307 0.97 -7.36 -28.44
C TRP A 307 2.20 -6.62 -27.93
N ALA A 308 2.72 -5.67 -28.71
CA ALA A 308 3.86 -4.86 -28.30
C ALA A 308 3.48 -3.95 -27.14
N ALA A 309 2.35 -3.24 -27.24
CA ALA A 309 1.86 -2.38 -26.15
C ALA A 309 1.48 -3.20 -24.91
N LEU A 310 0.84 -4.37 -25.08
CA LEU A 310 0.53 -5.26 -23.97
C LEU A 310 1.81 -5.73 -23.25
N ARG A 311 2.84 -6.15 -23.99
CA ARG A 311 4.11 -6.58 -23.40
C ARG A 311 4.78 -5.47 -22.61
N ALA A 312 4.78 -4.25 -23.13
CA ALA A 312 5.29 -3.08 -22.42
C ALA A 312 4.50 -2.82 -21.13
N LEU A 313 3.16 -2.95 -21.17
CA LEU A 313 2.31 -2.80 -20.00
C LEU A 313 2.57 -3.89 -18.94
N LEU A 314 2.74 -5.16 -19.35
CA LEU A 314 3.07 -6.28 -18.46
C LEU A 314 4.44 -6.12 -17.81
N VAL A 315 5.41 -5.53 -18.50
CA VAL A 315 6.74 -5.21 -17.93
C VAL A 315 6.63 -4.06 -16.92
N ARG A 316 5.83 -3.02 -17.24
CA ARG A 316 5.62 -1.89 -16.34
C ARG A 316 4.90 -2.31 -15.05
N PHE A 317 3.93 -3.22 -15.16
CA PHE A 317 3.15 -3.73 -14.04
C PHE A 317 3.38 -5.23 -13.88
N ASP A 318 4.48 -5.60 -13.23
CA ASP A 318 4.79 -6.99 -12.87
C ASP A 318 3.93 -7.46 -11.68
N GLU A 319 2.61 -7.54 -11.90
CA GLU A 319 1.64 -7.99 -10.92
C GLU A 319 1.01 -9.33 -11.31
N ALA A 320 0.63 -10.11 -10.29
CA ALA A 320 -0.06 -11.38 -10.48
C ALA A 320 -1.58 -11.24 -10.58
N SER A 321 -2.10 -10.11 -11.10
CA SER A 321 -3.54 -9.86 -11.19
C SER A 321 -4.22 -10.76 -12.22
N CYS A 322 -5.51 -11.01 -12.01
CA CYS A 322 -6.33 -11.82 -12.91
C CYS A 322 -6.22 -11.34 -14.36
N TRP A 323 -6.44 -10.05 -14.59
CA TRP A 323 -6.48 -9.43 -15.90
C TRP A 323 -5.17 -9.62 -16.66
N LEU A 324 -4.05 -9.23 -16.04
CA LEU A 324 -2.74 -9.31 -16.70
C LEU A 324 -2.33 -10.75 -16.96
N ARG A 325 -2.58 -11.68 -16.02
CA ARG A 325 -2.25 -13.10 -16.20
C ARG A 325 -3.04 -13.73 -17.36
N TYR A 326 -4.34 -13.50 -17.45
CA TYR A 326 -5.13 -14.05 -18.53
C TYR A 326 -4.82 -13.39 -19.88
N ASN A 327 -4.58 -12.07 -19.91
CA ASN A 327 -4.18 -11.37 -21.12
C ASN A 327 -2.78 -11.80 -21.60
N GLN A 328 -1.84 -12.06 -20.68
CA GLN A 328 -0.54 -12.66 -21.00
C GLN A 328 -0.70 -14.06 -21.57
N ALA A 329 -1.55 -14.91 -20.98
CA ALA A 329 -1.80 -16.26 -21.48
C ALA A 329 -2.39 -16.23 -22.90
N LEU A 330 -3.33 -15.32 -23.17
CA LEU A 330 -3.92 -15.15 -24.49
C LEU A 330 -2.92 -14.61 -25.52
N MET A 331 -2.07 -13.64 -25.14
CA MET A 331 -0.98 -13.16 -26.00
C MET A 331 -0.04 -14.29 -26.41
N VAL A 332 0.47 -15.07 -25.44
CA VAL A 332 1.37 -16.20 -25.73
C VAL A 332 0.67 -17.26 -26.58
N PHE A 333 -0.61 -17.53 -26.33
CA PHE A 333 -1.38 -18.44 -27.17
C PHE A 333 -1.49 -17.94 -28.62
N ALA A 334 -1.76 -16.64 -28.81
CA ALA A 334 -1.92 -16.04 -30.12
C ALA A 334 -0.59 -15.95 -30.91
N GLN A 335 0.54 -15.75 -30.23
CA GLN A 335 1.86 -15.60 -30.86
C GLN A 335 2.62 -16.92 -31.01
N ASP A 336 2.59 -17.77 -29.98
CA ASP A 336 3.49 -18.92 -29.82
C ASP A 336 2.73 -20.27 -29.73
N GLY A 337 1.40 -20.24 -29.64
CA GLY A 337 0.53 -21.41 -29.63
C GLY A 337 0.28 -22.06 -28.25
N GLU A 338 -0.51 -23.15 -28.27
CA GLU A 338 -1.05 -23.80 -27.07
C GLU A 338 0.01 -24.27 -26.06
N ALA A 339 1.09 -24.88 -26.56
CA ALA A 339 2.12 -25.48 -25.71
C ALA A 339 2.88 -24.42 -24.89
N ALA A 340 3.23 -23.28 -25.52
CA ALA A 340 3.90 -22.18 -24.84
C ALA A 340 2.98 -21.47 -23.85
N ALA A 341 1.68 -21.36 -24.17
CA ALA A 341 0.70 -20.67 -23.35
C ALA A 341 0.22 -21.47 -22.12
N ALA A 342 0.35 -22.79 -22.14
CA ALA A 342 -0.09 -23.69 -21.06
C ALA A 342 0.36 -23.27 -19.64
N PRO A 343 1.66 -22.97 -19.37
CA PRO A 343 2.08 -22.51 -18.04
C PRO A 343 1.47 -21.17 -17.63
N HIS A 344 1.31 -20.24 -18.58
CA HIS A 344 0.70 -18.94 -18.33
C HIS A 344 -0.79 -19.07 -18.01
N LEU A 345 -1.52 -19.92 -18.75
CA LEU A 345 -2.91 -20.23 -18.47
C LEU A 345 -3.08 -20.88 -17.10
N ALA A 346 -2.20 -21.80 -16.72
CA ALA A 346 -2.22 -22.41 -15.39
C ALA A 346 -2.02 -21.37 -14.27
N ALA A 347 -1.14 -20.38 -14.48
CA ALA A 347 -0.95 -19.26 -13.55
C ALA A 347 -2.18 -18.34 -13.50
N ALA A 348 -2.79 -18.03 -14.64
CA ALA A 348 -4.01 -17.22 -14.72
C ALA A 348 -5.19 -17.88 -14.01
N ILE A 349 -5.37 -19.19 -14.16
CA ILE A 349 -6.40 -19.95 -13.44
C ILE A 349 -6.18 -19.93 -11.93
N ARG A 350 -4.92 -19.95 -11.46
CA ARG A 350 -4.64 -19.80 -10.02
C ARG A 350 -4.98 -18.40 -9.51
N ALA A 351 -4.77 -17.36 -10.32
CA ALA A 351 -5.10 -16.00 -9.94
C ALA A 351 -6.63 -15.81 -9.79
N ASN A 352 -7.42 -16.35 -10.71
CA ASN A 352 -8.87 -16.39 -10.55
C ASN A 352 -9.49 -17.63 -11.25
N PRO A 353 -9.96 -18.64 -10.48
CA PRO A 353 -10.51 -19.87 -11.04
C PRO A 353 -11.94 -19.71 -11.59
N HIS A 354 -12.60 -18.57 -11.39
CA HIS A 354 -13.95 -18.32 -11.86
C HIS A 354 -14.01 -17.82 -13.32
N VAL A 355 -12.91 -17.28 -13.85
CA VAL A 355 -12.83 -16.74 -15.21
C VAL A 355 -13.15 -17.77 -16.29
N PRO A 356 -12.65 -19.03 -16.27
CA PRO A 356 -12.92 -19.98 -17.34
C PRO A 356 -14.41 -20.27 -17.49
N ALA A 357 -15.14 -20.44 -16.38
CA ALA A 357 -16.58 -20.65 -16.40
C ALA A 357 -17.35 -19.45 -16.99
N CYS A 358 -16.86 -18.23 -16.76
CA CYS A 358 -17.44 -16.99 -17.30
C CYS A 358 -17.16 -16.85 -18.81
N LEU A 359 -15.91 -17.06 -19.25
CA LEU A 359 -15.52 -17.01 -20.66
C LEU A 359 -16.24 -18.07 -21.50
N LEU A 360 -16.28 -19.31 -21.00
CA LEU A 360 -16.91 -20.45 -21.69
C LEU A 360 -18.44 -20.41 -21.68
N GLY A 361 -19.06 -19.43 -20.99
CA GLY A 361 -20.51 -19.29 -20.90
C GLY A 361 -21.20 -20.38 -20.06
N GLN A 362 -20.43 -21.10 -19.23
CA GLN A 362 -20.97 -22.07 -18.27
C GLN A 362 -21.70 -21.39 -17.11
N ARG A 363 -21.35 -20.13 -16.86
CA ARG A 363 -22.06 -19.26 -15.92
C ARG A 363 -22.72 -18.11 -16.69
N LYS A 364 -23.97 -17.82 -16.35
CA LYS A 364 -24.70 -16.67 -16.89
C LYS A 364 -24.03 -15.40 -16.38
N LEU A 365 -23.52 -14.58 -17.31
CA LEU A 365 -23.02 -13.25 -16.96
C LEU A 365 -24.22 -12.39 -16.52
N PRO A 366 -24.05 -11.57 -15.47
CA PRO A 366 -25.10 -10.64 -15.08
C PRO A 366 -25.39 -9.68 -16.23
N LYS A 367 -26.65 -9.23 -16.31
CA LYS A 367 -27.04 -8.17 -17.25
C LYS A 367 -26.39 -6.82 -16.91
N GLN A 368 -25.86 -6.70 -15.69
CA GLN A 368 -25.28 -5.49 -15.13
C GLN A 368 -23.87 -5.79 -14.67
N GLU A 369 -22.97 -4.87 -14.95
CA GLU A 369 -21.60 -4.95 -14.51
C GLU A 369 -21.51 -4.76 -12.99
N PRO A 370 -20.71 -5.57 -12.26
CA PRO A 370 -20.47 -5.35 -10.84
C PRO A 370 -19.92 -3.95 -10.57
N GLN A 371 -20.45 -3.25 -9.56
CA GLN A 371 -19.96 -1.92 -9.18
C GLN A 371 -18.62 -1.96 -8.47
N HIS A 372 -18.33 -3.06 -7.78
CA HIS A 372 -17.11 -3.27 -7.01
C HIS A 372 -16.69 -4.73 -7.17
N TRP A 373 -15.40 -5.00 -6.99
CA TRP A 373 -14.85 -6.34 -7.03
C TRP A 373 -13.64 -6.45 -6.12
N GLN A 374 -13.29 -7.68 -5.74
CA GLN A 374 -12.06 -8.02 -5.02
C GLN A 374 -11.22 -8.97 -5.86
N GLY A 375 -9.90 -8.93 -5.71
CA GLY A 375 -9.00 -9.86 -6.42
C GLY A 375 -9.37 -11.32 -6.16
N GLY A 376 -9.43 -12.13 -7.21
CA GLY A 376 -9.85 -13.53 -7.16
C GLY A 376 -11.36 -13.76 -7.04
N SER A 377 -12.16 -12.69 -6.93
CA SER A 377 -13.61 -12.81 -6.73
C SER A 377 -14.36 -13.22 -8.00
N ARG A 378 -15.62 -13.61 -7.81
CA ARG A 378 -16.54 -13.91 -8.92
C ARG A 378 -16.89 -12.68 -9.75
N ASP A 379 -16.86 -11.49 -9.14
CA ASP A 379 -17.21 -10.24 -9.80
C ASP A 379 -16.06 -9.77 -10.69
N GLU A 380 -14.81 -9.90 -10.23
CA GLU A 380 -13.62 -9.70 -11.06
C GLU A 380 -13.66 -10.58 -12.31
N ALA A 381 -14.02 -11.86 -12.16
CA ALA A 381 -14.12 -12.79 -13.26
C ALA A 381 -15.21 -12.42 -14.28
N VAL A 382 -16.32 -11.83 -13.81
CA VAL A 382 -17.39 -11.31 -14.68
C VAL A 382 -16.88 -10.11 -15.47
N LEU A 383 -16.26 -9.15 -14.79
CA LEU A 383 -15.73 -7.92 -15.40
C LEU A 383 -14.72 -8.25 -16.50
N TYR A 384 -13.74 -9.09 -16.17
CA TYR A 384 -12.76 -9.56 -17.13
C TYR A 384 -13.42 -10.27 -18.32
N ALA A 385 -14.40 -11.16 -18.07
CA ALA A 385 -15.08 -11.87 -19.16
C ALA A 385 -15.90 -10.93 -20.05
N LEU A 386 -16.57 -9.92 -19.50
CA LEU A 386 -17.33 -8.93 -20.29
C LEU A 386 -16.41 -8.16 -21.24
N GLN A 387 -15.22 -7.79 -20.79
CA GLN A 387 -14.29 -6.98 -21.58
C GLN A 387 -13.39 -7.82 -22.51
N SER A 388 -12.99 -9.02 -22.11
CA SER A 388 -11.98 -9.78 -22.87
C SER A 388 -12.56 -10.90 -23.74
N LYS A 389 -13.78 -11.37 -23.48
CA LYS A 389 -14.36 -12.50 -24.24
C LYS A 389 -14.35 -12.33 -25.77
N PRO A 390 -14.62 -11.15 -26.35
CA PRO A 390 -14.48 -10.96 -27.80
C PRO A 390 -13.09 -11.33 -28.32
N ALA A 391 -12.03 -10.91 -27.62
CA ALA A 391 -10.66 -11.22 -28.01
C ALA A 391 -10.35 -12.73 -27.90
N TRP A 392 -10.84 -13.39 -26.85
CA TRP A 392 -10.71 -14.86 -26.71
C TRP A 392 -11.43 -15.61 -27.84
N PHE A 393 -12.54 -15.07 -28.32
CA PHE A 393 -13.28 -15.62 -29.44
C PHE A 393 -12.54 -15.41 -30.77
N GLU A 394 -12.09 -14.19 -31.04
CA GLU A 394 -11.36 -13.82 -32.27
C GLU A 394 -10.08 -14.62 -32.46
N HIS A 395 -9.35 -14.91 -31.36
CA HIS A 395 -8.16 -15.75 -31.41
C HIS A 395 -8.45 -17.26 -31.38
N ASN A 396 -9.70 -17.71 -31.36
CA ASN A 396 -10.09 -19.12 -31.18
C ASN A 396 -9.60 -19.77 -29.86
N ALA A 397 -9.23 -18.95 -28.87
CA ALA A 397 -8.69 -19.40 -27.58
C ALA A 397 -9.74 -20.05 -26.67
N LEU A 398 -11.04 -19.84 -26.91
CA LEU A 398 -12.11 -20.46 -26.12
C LEU A 398 -12.15 -22.00 -26.26
N ILE A 399 -11.81 -22.53 -27.44
CA ILE A 399 -11.76 -23.98 -27.67
C ILE A 399 -10.61 -24.59 -26.87
N TRP A 400 -9.44 -23.94 -26.95
CA TRP A 400 -8.26 -24.31 -26.17
C TRP A 400 -8.56 -24.27 -24.67
N LEU A 401 -9.12 -23.17 -24.17
CA LEU A 401 -9.51 -23.03 -22.76
C LEU A 401 -10.42 -24.17 -22.31
N ARG A 402 -11.42 -24.55 -23.12
CA ARG A 402 -12.31 -25.69 -22.82
C ARG A 402 -11.53 -27.01 -22.70
N LYS A 403 -10.64 -27.30 -23.65
CA LYS A 403 -9.81 -28.53 -23.61
C LYS A 403 -8.96 -28.56 -22.34
N SER A 404 -8.28 -27.46 -22.03
CA SER A 404 -7.42 -27.34 -20.83
C SER A 404 -8.18 -27.54 -19.52
N MET A 405 -9.46 -27.15 -19.45
CA MET A 405 -10.30 -27.37 -18.27
C MET A 405 -10.73 -28.84 -18.09
N VAL A 406 -10.91 -29.59 -19.18
CA VAL A 406 -11.29 -31.01 -19.14
C VAL A 406 -10.10 -31.88 -18.72
N THR A 407 -8.91 -31.61 -19.24
CA THR A 407 -7.69 -32.36 -18.89
C THR A 407 -7.28 -32.23 -17.42
N LYS A 408 -7.76 -31.21 -16.71
CA LYS A 408 -7.47 -30.97 -15.29
C LYS A 408 -8.49 -31.62 -14.33
N ALA A 409 -9.64 -32.06 -14.85
CA ALA A 409 -10.70 -32.70 -14.08
C ALA A 409 -10.57 -34.23 -14.03
N ASN A 410 -9.73 -34.80 -14.90
CA ASN A 410 -9.22 -36.17 -14.84
C ASN A 410 -7.83 -36.15 -14.19
#